data_AF-A0A7G8TDY7-F1
#
_entry.id   AF-A0A7G8TDY7-F1
#
_cell.length_a   1.000
_cell.length_b   1.000
_cell.length_c   1.000
_cell.angle_alpha   90.00
_cell.angle_beta   90.00
_cell.angle_gamma   90.00
#
_symmetry.space_group_name_H-M   'P 1'
#
loop_
_entity.id
_entity.type
_entity.pdbx_description
1 polymer ?
#
loop_
_entity_poly.entity_id
_entity_poly.type
_entity_poly.pdbx_seq_one_letter_code
_entity_poly.pdbx_strand_id
1 'polypeptide(L)'
;MKHWRTVRQLKQGVKTTKPIRTIWAAKQEANTLDIYLYDDVEGDSENWWTGEKQPSDTSANHIREILEAAGNVDAINIYINSYGGEVKEGLGIYNLLKRSKAYKTVYVDGFACSIASVIAMCGDKVIMGTNTLMMIHHASMGAYGTSDELRKAANDVDVIDKASCSSYLEKAGNKLTEETLNQLLDNQTWLTAEQCVQYGLADEIASKEDPATEAANQHLEQAKQTMMAFLRGKAIPEVPKQFAAQKTNAEKLMTAFRKNGGKE
;
A
#
# COMPACT_ATOMS: atom_id res chain seq x y z
N MET A 1 49.97 -1.01 34.28
CA MET A 1 50.97 -1.20 33.20
C MET A 1 50.44 -2.22 32.20
N LYS A 2 50.33 -1.77 30.95
CA LYS A 2 50.21 -2.48 29.65
C LYS A 2 50.51 -4.00 29.67
N HIS A 3 49.72 -4.81 28.96
CA HIS A 3 50.04 -5.25 27.58
C HIS A 3 48.89 -6.04 26.91
N TRP A 4 48.73 -5.69 25.63
CA TRP A 4 47.85 -6.15 24.57
C TRP A 4 48.21 -7.56 24.05
N ARG A 5 47.22 -8.40 23.68
CA ARG A 5 47.38 -9.56 22.77
C ARG A 5 46.00 -10.03 22.27
N THR A 6 45.53 -9.56 21.12
CA THR A 6 45.62 -10.14 19.74
C THR A 6 44.36 -10.91 19.34
N VAL A 7 43.64 -10.30 18.41
CA VAL A 7 42.57 -10.86 17.56
C VAL A 7 43.11 -12.04 16.75
N ARG A 8 42.42 -13.20 16.76
CA ARG A 8 42.62 -14.24 15.74
C ARG A 8 41.29 -14.82 15.28
N GLN A 9 41.13 -14.75 13.97
CA GLN A 9 39.99 -15.14 13.15
C GLN A 9 39.60 -16.61 13.33
N LEU A 10 38.30 -16.88 13.40
CA LEU A 10 37.70 -18.11 12.88
C LEU A 10 36.65 -17.72 11.85
N LYS A 11 37.12 -17.53 10.61
CA LYS A 11 36.28 -17.64 9.41
C LYS A 11 36.04 -19.13 9.18
N GLN A 12 34.85 -19.63 9.46
CA GLN A 12 34.35 -20.85 8.83
C GLN A 12 33.17 -20.45 7.96
N GLY A 13 33.40 -20.50 6.64
CA GLY A 13 32.43 -20.13 5.63
C GLY A 13 31.39 -21.23 5.45
N VAL A 14 30.12 -20.85 5.60
CA VAL A 14 29.00 -21.59 5.04
C VAL A 14 29.00 -21.30 3.53
N LYS A 15 29.22 -22.33 2.71
CA LYS A 15 29.10 -22.24 1.25
C LYS A 15 27.61 -22.25 0.88
N THR A 16 27.04 -21.09 0.62
CA THR A 16 25.74 -20.98 -0.07
C THR A 16 25.98 -20.78 -1.56
N THR A 17 25.60 -21.77 -2.37
CA THR A 17 25.62 -21.71 -3.83
C THR A 17 24.24 -21.33 -4.36
N LYS A 18 23.86 -20.06 -4.23
CA LYS A 18 22.84 -19.40 -5.06
C LYS A 18 23.26 -17.94 -5.25
N PRO A 19 23.22 -17.37 -6.48
CA PRO A 19 23.63 -16.00 -6.70
C PRO A 19 22.69 -15.06 -5.93
N ILE A 20 23.30 -14.29 -5.03
CA ILE A 20 22.65 -13.28 -4.20
C ILE A 20 21.99 -12.25 -5.13
N ARG A 21 20.65 -12.21 -5.19
CA ARG A 21 19.93 -11.02 -5.65
C ARG A 21 19.94 -10.02 -4.50
N THR A 22 21.03 -9.29 -4.39
CA THR A 22 21.21 -8.24 -3.38
C THR A 22 20.30 -7.07 -3.72
N ILE A 23 19.24 -6.86 -2.95
CA ILE A 23 18.66 -5.52 -2.74
C ILE A 23 18.20 -5.40 -1.30
N TRP A 24 19.08 -5.43 -0.29
CA TRP A 24 18.76 -4.87 1.04
C TRP A 24 20.03 -4.36 1.71
N ALA A 25 20.04 -3.06 2.00
CA ALA A 25 20.94 -2.45 2.96
C ALA A 25 20.04 -1.77 3.99
N ALA A 26 19.93 -2.33 5.19
CA ALA A 26 19.40 -1.59 6.33
C ALA A 26 20.34 -0.40 6.58
N LYS A 27 19.88 0.81 6.28
CA LYS A 27 20.64 2.02 6.56
C LYS A 27 20.31 2.43 7.98
N GLN A 28 21.12 1.96 8.93
CA GLN A 28 20.99 2.33 10.33
C GLN A 28 21.45 3.78 10.52
N GLU A 29 20.58 4.74 10.25
CA GLU A 29 20.70 6.06 10.87
C GLU A 29 20.25 5.92 12.33
N ALA A 30 21.08 6.40 13.25
CA ALA A 30 21.16 5.94 14.64
C ALA A 30 19.79 5.70 15.30
N ASN A 31 19.42 4.42 15.43
CA ASN A 31 18.24 3.89 16.13
C ASN A 31 16.88 3.85 15.40
N THR A 32 16.88 3.87 14.07
CA THR A 32 15.69 3.64 13.25
C THR A 32 15.75 2.28 12.55
N LEU A 33 14.60 1.59 12.48
CA LEU A 33 14.41 0.36 11.71
C LEU A 33 13.53 0.63 10.49
N ASP A 34 13.98 0.24 9.31
CA ASP A 34 13.16 0.29 8.09
C ASP A 34 12.60 -1.10 7.78
N ILE A 35 11.28 -1.17 7.56
CA ILE A 35 10.54 -2.36 7.16
C ILE A 35 9.88 -2.07 5.81
N TYR A 36 10.02 -2.99 4.87
CA TYR A 36 9.42 -2.88 3.55
C TYR A 36 8.42 -4.01 3.37
N LEU A 37 7.13 -3.66 3.31
CA LEU A 37 6.04 -4.59 3.05
C LEU A 37 5.62 -4.44 1.59
N TYR A 38 6.45 -5.03 0.72
CA TYR A 38 6.23 -5.04 -0.71
C TYR A 38 5.79 -6.45 -1.09
N ASP A 39 4.93 -6.54 -2.11
CA ASP A 39 4.28 -7.78 -2.54
C ASP A 39 3.12 -8.21 -1.61
N ASP A 40 2.52 -9.35 -1.92
CA ASP A 40 1.37 -9.88 -1.18
C ASP A 40 1.75 -10.25 0.27
N VAL A 41 0.81 -10.05 1.19
CA VAL A 41 0.93 -10.43 2.60
C VAL A 41 0.57 -11.90 2.74
N GLU A 42 1.58 -12.76 2.88
CA GLU A 42 1.40 -14.20 2.88
C GLU A 42 2.17 -14.87 4.02
N GLY A 43 1.64 -15.99 4.51
CA GLY A 43 2.30 -16.78 5.54
C GLY A 43 3.39 -17.67 4.95
N ASP A 44 4.14 -18.33 5.83
CA ASP A 44 5.04 -19.41 5.40
C ASP A 44 4.21 -20.48 4.68
N SER A 45 4.67 -20.91 3.50
CA SER A 45 4.01 -21.93 2.71
C SER A 45 4.82 -23.22 2.70
N GLU A 46 4.21 -24.31 2.25
CA GLU A 46 4.88 -25.59 2.07
C GLU A 46 4.72 -26.03 0.62
N ASN A 47 5.83 -26.40 -0.01
CA ASN A 47 5.79 -26.94 -1.35
C ASN A 47 5.10 -28.31 -1.32
N TRP A 48 3.91 -28.39 -1.92
CA TRP A 48 3.07 -29.57 -1.90
C TRP A 48 3.74 -30.86 -2.46
N TRP A 49 4.74 -30.73 -3.35
CA TRP A 49 5.43 -31.88 -3.95
C TRP A 49 6.63 -32.36 -3.15
N THR A 50 7.29 -31.47 -2.41
CA THR A 50 8.56 -31.76 -1.74
C THR A 50 8.46 -31.73 -0.21
N GLY A 51 7.38 -31.15 0.33
CA GLY A 51 7.24 -30.85 1.75
C GLY A 51 8.21 -29.78 2.26
N GLU A 52 8.92 -29.09 1.35
CA GLU A 52 9.87 -28.05 1.74
C GLU A 52 9.11 -26.80 2.18
N LYS A 53 9.39 -26.33 3.40
CA LYS A 53 8.88 -25.06 3.91
C LYS A 53 9.52 -23.90 3.15
N GLN A 54 8.69 -23.00 2.67
CA GLN A 54 9.08 -21.77 2.01
C GLN A 54 8.70 -20.61 2.95
N PRO A 55 9.70 -20.01 3.62
CA PRO A 55 9.42 -18.86 4.47
C PRO A 55 8.96 -17.68 3.61
N SER A 56 8.02 -16.91 4.13
CA SER A 56 7.57 -15.67 3.50
C SER A 56 8.24 -14.46 4.16
N ASP A 57 8.78 -13.58 3.32
CA ASP A 57 9.38 -12.30 3.75
C ASP A 57 8.31 -11.27 4.16
N THR A 58 7.02 -11.52 3.89
CA THR A 58 5.88 -10.65 4.26
C THR A 58 5.00 -11.26 5.34
N SER A 59 5.44 -12.34 6.00
CA SER A 59 4.71 -13.00 7.08
C SER A 59 4.84 -12.29 8.42
N ALA A 60 3.88 -12.53 9.32
CA ALA A 60 3.98 -12.05 10.70
C ALA A 60 5.19 -12.64 11.44
N ASN A 61 5.59 -13.87 11.12
CA ASN A 61 6.78 -14.50 11.69
C ASN A 61 8.05 -13.77 11.28
N HIS A 62 8.18 -13.41 10.00
CA HIS A 62 9.33 -12.67 9.51
C HIS A 62 9.43 -11.28 10.15
N ILE A 63 8.32 -10.55 10.24
CA ILE A 63 8.29 -9.25 10.92
C ILE A 63 8.66 -9.37 12.40
N ARG A 64 8.21 -10.43 13.09
CA ARG A 64 8.61 -10.71 14.48
C ARG A 64 10.13 -10.89 14.58
N GLU A 65 10.74 -11.66 13.67
CA GLU A 65 12.19 -11.90 13.67
C GLU A 65 12.99 -10.63 13.40
N ILE A 66 12.53 -9.78 12.48
CA ILE A 66 13.14 -8.46 12.23
C ILE A 66 13.10 -7.61 13.50
N LEU A 67 11.95 -7.52 14.17
CA LEU A 67 11.79 -6.73 15.39
C LEU A 67 12.68 -7.26 16.53
N GLU A 68 12.76 -8.58 16.70
CA GLU A 68 13.65 -9.21 17.69
C GLU A 68 15.13 -8.94 17.40
N ALA A 69 15.54 -9.02 16.13
CA ALA A 69 16.91 -8.75 15.71
C ALA A 69 17.29 -7.28 15.84
N ALA A 70 16.35 -6.36 15.60
CA ALA A 70 16.57 -4.92 15.75
C ALA A 70 16.70 -4.49 17.23
N GLY A 71 16.04 -5.20 18.14
CA GLY A 71 16.03 -4.86 19.56
C GLY A 71 15.27 -3.57 19.85
N ASN A 72 15.78 -2.75 20.78
CA ASN A 72 15.13 -1.49 21.13
C ASN A 72 15.49 -0.40 20.13
N VAL A 73 14.55 -0.07 19.26
CA VAL A 73 14.63 1.06 18.32
C VAL A 73 13.70 2.20 18.75
N ASP A 74 14.09 3.44 18.47
CA ASP A 74 13.28 4.61 18.79
C ASP A 74 12.25 4.90 17.70
N ALA A 75 12.53 4.50 16.46
CA ALA A 75 11.64 4.70 15.32
C ALA A 75 11.60 3.48 14.40
N ILE A 76 10.44 3.28 13.77
CA ILE A 76 10.23 2.28 12.71
C ILE A 76 9.62 2.98 11.51
N ASN A 77 10.27 2.91 10.36
CA ASN A 77 9.67 3.30 9.09
C ASN A 77 9.10 2.06 8.40
N ILE A 78 7.88 2.15 7.91
CA ILE A 78 7.17 1.06 7.26
C ILE A 78 6.79 1.52 5.86
N TYR A 79 7.41 0.95 4.85
CA TYR A 79 7.14 1.26 3.44
C TYR A 79 6.18 0.23 2.87
N ILE A 80 5.05 0.66 2.32
CA ILE A 80 3.99 -0.23 1.82
C ILE A 80 3.80 -0.02 0.32
N ASN A 81 3.89 -1.14 -0.41
CA ASN A 81 3.46 -1.25 -1.79
C ASN A 81 2.93 -2.67 -2.03
N SER A 82 1.68 -2.89 -1.65
CA SER A 82 1.06 -4.22 -1.55
C SER A 82 -0.42 -4.19 -1.91
N TYR A 83 -0.87 -5.25 -2.59
CA TYR A 83 -2.28 -5.48 -2.87
C TYR A 83 -3.05 -6.10 -1.69
N GLY A 84 -2.35 -6.47 -0.62
CA GLY A 84 -2.93 -7.16 0.53
C GLY A 84 -2.64 -8.65 0.50
N GLY A 85 -3.54 -9.49 1.02
CA GLY A 85 -3.30 -10.92 1.19
C GLY A 85 -4.03 -11.50 2.39
N GLU A 86 -3.37 -12.38 3.13
CA GLU A 86 -3.94 -13.09 4.27
C GLU A 86 -4.28 -12.18 5.45
N VAL A 87 -5.56 -12.13 5.83
CA VAL A 87 -6.05 -11.35 6.98
C VAL A 87 -5.35 -11.77 8.29
N LYS A 88 -5.12 -13.08 8.45
CA LYS A 88 -4.44 -13.67 9.62
C LYS A 88 -3.03 -13.10 9.81
N GLU A 89 -2.25 -13.07 8.73
CA GLU A 89 -0.87 -12.56 8.75
C GLU A 89 -0.87 -11.05 8.98
N GLY A 90 -1.69 -10.31 8.24
CA GLY A 90 -1.67 -8.86 8.37
C GLY A 90 -2.20 -8.32 9.71
N LEU A 91 -3.21 -8.95 10.31
CA LEU A 91 -3.58 -8.64 11.71
C LEU A 91 -2.46 -9.01 12.69
N GLY A 92 -1.71 -10.08 12.42
CA GLY A 92 -0.51 -10.44 13.19
C GLY A 92 0.56 -9.35 13.13
N ILE A 93 0.89 -8.88 11.92
CA ILE A 93 1.85 -7.80 11.66
C ILE A 93 1.41 -6.51 12.33
N TYR A 94 0.15 -6.09 12.13
CA TYR A 94 -0.43 -4.91 12.76
C TYR A 94 -0.21 -4.94 14.29
N ASN A 95 -0.55 -6.06 14.92
CA ASN A 95 -0.44 -6.20 16.38
C ASN A 95 1.02 -6.31 16.86
N LEU A 96 1.92 -6.91 16.09
CA LEU A 96 3.36 -6.92 16.38
C LEU A 96 3.91 -5.49 16.41
N LEU A 97 3.56 -4.69 15.42
CA LEU A 97 4.01 -3.30 15.29
C LEU A 97 3.41 -2.40 16.39
N LYS A 98 2.11 -2.56 16.71
CA LYS A 98 1.45 -1.84 17.81
C LYS A 98 2.03 -2.13 19.18
N ARG A 99 2.58 -3.33 19.40
CA ARG A 99 3.27 -3.67 20.67
C ARG A 99 4.62 -2.98 20.83
N SER A 100 5.27 -2.58 19.73
CA SER A 100 6.52 -1.84 19.79
C SER A 100 6.30 -0.44 20.39
N LYS A 101 7.24 0.03 21.20
CA LYS A 101 7.22 1.40 21.77
C LYS A 101 7.86 2.46 20.86
N ALA A 102 8.53 2.04 19.79
CA ALA A 102 9.14 2.95 18.82
C ALA A 102 8.10 3.90 18.22
N TYR A 103 8.47 5.01 17.63
CA TYR A 103 7.55 5.81 16.82
C TYR A 103 7.45 5.23 15.41
N LYS A 104 6.25 4.93 14.91
CA LYS A 104 6.03 4.31 13.59
C LYS A 104 5.62 5.35 12.56
N THR A 105 6.41 5.49 11.50
CA THR A 105 6.03 6.24 10.31
C THR A 105 5.77 5.29 9.17
N VAL A 106 4.54 5.28 8.66
CA VAL A 106 4.15 4.50 7.49
C VAL A 106 4.22 5.38 6.26
N TYR A 107 4.85 4.87 5.21
CA TYR A 107 4.91 5.47 3.88
C TYR A 107 4.16 4.55 2.92
N VAL A 108 3.13 5.08 2.27
CA VAL A 108 2.51 4.39 1.13
C VAL A 108 3.25 4.85 -0.12
N ASP A 109 4.02 3.95 -0.73
CA ASP A 109 4.89 4.28 -1.87
C ASP A 109 4.19 4.07 -3.22
N GLY A 110 3.13 3.27 -3.24
CA GLY A 110 2.29 3.06 -4.42
C GLY A 110 0.88 2.66 -4.00
N PHE A 111 0.72 1.39 -3.62
CA PHE A 111 -0.57 0.83 -3.21
C PHE A 111 -0.54 0.33 -1.76
N ALA A 112 -1.58 0.66 -1.00
CA ALA A 112 -1.91 -0.02 0.24
C ALA A 112 -3.34 -0.55 0.12
N CYS A 113 -3.50 -1.81 -0.28
CA CYS A 113 -4.82 -2.39 -0.52
C CYS A 113 -5.17 -3.49 0.49
N SER A 114 -6.45 -3.61 0.80
CA SER A 114 -6.99 -4.70 1.64
C SER A 114 -6.24 -4.83 2.98
N ILE A 115 -5.65 -5.98 3.31
CA ILE A 115 -4.98 -6.13 4.60
C ILE A 115 -3.74 -5.23 4.74
N ALA A 116 -3.11 -4.79 3.63
CA ALA A 116 -2.00 -3.85 3.68
C ALA A 116 -2.46 -2.45 4.14
N SER A 117 -3.67 -2.02 3.77
CA SER A 117 -4.23 -0.76 4.30
C SER A 117 -4.60 -0.87 5.78
N VAL A 118 -5.00 -2.05 6.26
CA VAL A 118 -5.15 -2.30 7.72
C VAL A 118 -3.80 -2.19 8.43
N ILE A 119 -2.74 -2.81 7.90
CA ILE A 119 -1.39 -2.72 8.47
C ILE A 119 -0.93 -1.26 8.54
N ALA A 120 -1.21 -0.45 7.51
CA ALA A 120 -0.87 0.97 7.51
C ALA A 120 -1.45 1.73 8.72
N MET A 121 -2.60 1.30 9.25
CA MET A 121 -3.24 1.92 10.41
C MET A 121 -2.47 1.70 11.73
N CYS A 122 -1.42 0.87 11.74
CA CYS A 122 -0.55 0.74 12.93
C CYS A 122 0.37 1.95 13.13
N GLY A 123 0.53 2.78 12.10
CA GLY A 123 1.42 3.95 12.11
C GLY A 123 0.95 5.07 13.02
N ASP A 124 1.86 5.59 13.83
CA ASP A 124 1.64 6.85 14.56
C ASP A 124 1.49 8.01 13.56
N LYS A 125 2.23 7.95 12.45
CA LYS A 125 2.11 8.83 11.29
C LYS A 125 1.99 8.01 10.01
N VAL A 126 1.06 8.36 9.13
CA VAL A 126 0.86 7.75 7.81
C VAL A 126 1.01 8.82 6.73
N ILE A 127 1.95 8.61 5.81
CA ILE A 127 2.32 9.54 4.75
C ILE A 127 2.01 8.88 3.41
N MET A 128 1.30 9.60 2.55
CA MET A 128 0.93 9.14 1.21
C MET A 128 1.47 10.10 0.14
N GLY A 129 1.96 9.60 -0.99
CA GLY A 129 2.28 10.45 -2.15
C GLY A 129 1.02 10.87 -2.92
N THR A 130 1.07 11.96 -3.69
CA THR A 130 -0.06 12.41 -4.53
C THR A 130 -0.49 11.40 -5.60
N ASN A 131 0.40 10.50 -5.98
CA ASN A 131 0.16 9.42 -6.95
C ASN A 131 -0.12 8.05 -6.28
N THR A 132 -0.38 8.03 -4.98
CA THR A 132 -0.57 6.79 -4.21
C THR A 132 -2.03 6.56 -3.90
N LEU A 133 -2.40 5.29 -3.74
CA LEU A 133 -3.78 4.87 -3.61
C LEU A 133 -3.92 3.88 -2.45
N MET A 134 -5.02 4.02 -1.71
CA MET A 134 -5.45 3.07 -0.71
C MET A 134 -6.75 2.42 -1.16
N MET A 135 -6.85 1.09 -1.09
CA MET A 135 -8.09 0.39 -1.40
C MET A 135 -8.57 -0.36 -0.17
N ILE A 136 -9.85 -0.21 0.15
CA ILE A 136 -10.47 -0.87 1.31
C ILE A 136 -11.71 -1.64 0.86
N HIS A 137 -11.89 -2.83 1.42
CA HIS A 137 -13.04 -3.71 1.21
C HIS A 137 -13.21 -4.65 2.40
N HIS A 138 -14.37 -5.27 2.52
CA HIS A 138 -14.64 -6.26 3.58
C HIS A 138 -13.75 -7.50 3.45
N ALA A 139 -13.45 -8.14 4.59
CA ALA A 139 -12.79 -9.44 4.59
C ALA A 139 -13.58 -10.45 3.75
N SER A 140 -12.87 -11.25 2.96
CA SER A 140 -13.48 -12.28 2.11
C SER A 140 -12.91 -13.65 2.42
N MET A 141 -13.74 -14.69 2.24
CA MET A 141 -13.38 -16.08 2.49
C MET A 141 -14.07 -16.99 1.47
N GLY A 142 -13.34 -17.97 0.95
CA GLY A 142 -13.92 -19.07 0.18
C GLY A 142 -14.41 -20.18 1.12
N ALA A 143 -15.64 -20.66 0.91
CA ALA A 143 -16.21 -21.75 1.68
C ALA A 143 -16.96 -22.75 0.78
N TYR A 144 -16.93 -24.02 1.16
CA TYR A 144 -17.65 -25.11 0.48
C TYR A 144 -18.15 -26.10 1.53
N GLY A 145 -19.41 -26.54 1.42
CA GLY A 145 -20.01 -27.48 2.36
C GLY A 145 -21.53 -27.45 2.33
N THR A 146 -22.12 -28.02 3.36
CA THR A 146 -23.56 -27.99 3.65
C THR A 146 -24.06 -26.56 3.89
N SER A 147 -25.37 -26.36 3.83
CA SER A 147 -25.96 -25.03 4.08
C SER A 147 -25.61 -24.45 5.45
N ASP A 148 -25.44 -25.31 6.46
CA ASP A 148 -25.13 -24.87 7.82
C ASP A 148 -23.66 -24.47 7.95
N GLU A 149 -22.75 -25.19 7.27
CA GLU A 149 -21.34 -24.81 7.17
C GLU A 149 -21.17 -23.48 6.45
N LEU A 150 -21.91 -23.25 5.37
CA LEU A 150 -21.86 -21.97 4.63
C LEU A 150 -22.39 -20.80 5.46
N ARG A 151 -23.50 -20.98 6.20
CA ARG A 151 -24.00 -19.96 7.13
C ARG A 151 -23.02 -19.68 8.25
N LYS A 152 -22.38 -20.72 8.79
CA LYS A 152 -21.36 -20.56 9.81
C LYS A 152 -20.15 -19.79 9.28
N ALA A 153 -19.65 -20.13 8.09
CA ALA A 153 -18.53 -19.43 7.46
C ALA A 153 -18.84 -17.94 7.23
N ALA A 154 -20.07 -17.61 6.79
CA ALA A 154 -20.52 -16.23 6.68
C ALA A 154 -20.48 -15.49 8.03
N ASN A 155 -21.00 -16.11 9.11
CA ASN A 155 -20.93 -15.51 10.44
C ASN A 155 -19.48 -15.37 10.95
N ASP A 156 -18.60 -16.31 10.61
CA ASP A 156 -17.19 -16.26 11.01
C ASP A 156 -16.46 -15.10 10.30
N VAL A 157 -16.72 -14.87 9.00
CA VAL A 157 -16.10 -13.76 8.27
C VAL A 157 -16.59 -12.40 8.76
N ASP A 158 -17.86 -12.26 9.18
CA ASP A 158 -18.36 -11.04 9.82
C ASP A 158 -17.59 -10.68 11.10
N VAL A 159 -17.14 -11.69 11.86
CA VAL A 159 -16.34 -11.48 13.07
C VAL A 159 -14.91 -11.08 12.72
N ILE A 160 -14.32 -11.72 11.71
CA ILE A 160 -12.97 -11.40 11.22
C ILE A 160 -12.93 -9.97 10.65
N ASP A 161 -13.95 -9.60 9.88
CA ASP A 161 -14.07 -8.29 9.26
C ASP A 161 -14.07 -7.16 10.31
N LYS A 162 -14.84 -7.33 11.40
CA LYS A 162 -14.88 -6.37 12.51
C LYS A 162 -13.51 -6.06 13.12
N ALA A 163 -12.60 -7.03 13.13
CA ALA A 163 -11.23 -6.82 13.61
C ALA A 163 -10.39 -5.93 12.66
N SER A 164 -10.67 -6.00 11.36
CA SER A 164 -10.04 -5.10 10.38
C SER A 164 -10.66 -3.70 10.47
N CYS A 165 -11.99 -3.61 10.58
CA CYS A 165 -12.73 -2.35 10.70
C CYS A 165 -12.33 -1.54 11.93
N SER A 166 -12.06 -2.18 13.07
CA SER A 166 -11.62 -1.48 14.28
C SER A 166 -10.31 -0.73 14.08
N SER A 167 -9.40 -1.25 13.25
CA SER A 167 -8.11 -0.61 12.96
C SER A 167 -8.28 0.71 12.21
N TYR A 168 -9.22 0.77 11.26
CA TYR A 168 -9.55 2.00 10.54
C TYR A 168 -10.21 3.03 11.44
N LEU A 169 -11.19 2.60 12.25
CA LEU A 169 -11.91 3.50 13.16
C LEU A 169 -11.00 4.05 14.25
N GLU A 170 -10.08 3.23 14.78
CA GLU A 170 -9.08 3.69 15.76
C GLU A 170 -8.16 4.76 15.16
N LYS A 171 -7.63 4.53 13.94
CA LYS A 171 -6.74 5.50 13.28
C LYS A 171 -7.47 6.78 12.89
N ALA A 172 -8.66 6.68 12.34
CA ALA A 172 -9.45 7.80 11.87
C ALA A 172 -10.01 8.69 13.00
N GLY A 173 -10.25 8.10 14.18
CA GLY A 173 -10.88 8.79 15.30
C GLY A 173 -12.28 9.27 14.94
N ASN A 174 -12.53 10.58 15.04
CA ASN A 174 -13.83 11.17 14.77
C ASN A 174 -14.06 11.58 13.30
N LYS A 175 -13.07 11.39 12.42
CA LYS A 175 -13.16 11.78 11.00
C LYS A 175 -13.88 10.75 10.13
N LEU A 176 -13.99 9.51 10.60
CA LEU A 176 -14.66 8.41 9.90
C LEU A 176 -15.64 7.75 10.85
N THR A 177 -16.92 7.74 10.49
CA THR A 177 -17.95 7.00 11.23
C THR A 177 -17.96 5.55 10.77
N GLU A 178 -18.44 4.65 11.63
CA GLU A 178 -18.64 3.24 11.28
C GLU A 178 -19.59 3.07 10.08
N GLU A 179 -20.65 3.87 10.00
CA GLU A 179 -21.58 3.85 8.87
C GLU A 179 -20.88 4.21 7.55
N THR A 180 -20.10 5.30 7.54
CA THR A 180 -19.35 5.70 6.35
C THR A 180 -18.27 4.69 5.99
N LEU A 181 -17.58 4.12 6.98
CA LEU A 181 -16.60 3.05 6.74
C LEU A 181 -17.27 1.86 6.06
N ASN A 182 -18.39 1.36 6.58
CA ASN A 182 -19.11 0.22 5.98
C ASN A 182 -19.53 0.52 4.54
N GLN A 183 -20.04 1.73 4.25
CA GLN A 183 -20.36 2.12 2.87
C GLN A 183 -19.13 2.10 1.93
N LEU A 184 -17.96 2.51 2.43
CA LEU A 184 -16.74 2.47 1.62
C LEU A 184 -16.25 1.03 1.39
N LEU A 185 -16.37 0.17 2.41
CA LEU A 185 -15.98 -1.25 2.34
C LEU A 185 -16.91 -2.04 1.42
N ASP A 186 -18.23 -1.83 1.52
CA ASP A 186 -19.26 -2.40 0.63
C ASP A 186 -18.96 -2.10 -0.84
N ASN A 187 -18.51 -0.87 -1.13
CA ASN A 187 -18.21 -0.40 -2.48
C ASN A 187 -16.80 -0.77 -2.97
N GLN A 188 -15.99 -1.47 -2.17
CA GLN A 188 -14.61 -1.83 -2.51
C GLN A 188 -13.80 -0.60 -2.98
N THR A 189 -13.84 0.45 -2.16
CA THR A 189 -13.48 1.80 -2.59
C THR A 189 -11.98 1.99 -2.76
N TRP A 190 -11.59 2.63 -3.86
CA TRP A 190 -10.27 3.22 -4.05
C TRP A 190 -10.26 4.67 -3.57
N LEU A 191 -9.30 5.00 -2.71
CA LEU A 191 -9.14 6.29 -2.05
C LEU A 191 -7.82 6.93 -2.48
N THR A 192 -7.87 8.21 -2.85
CA THR A 192 -6.67 9.02 -3.06
C THR A 192 -6.04 9.45 -1.73
N ALA A 193 -4.80 9.92 -1.77
CA ALA A 193 -4.12 10.49 -0.60
C ALA A 193 -4.96 11.60 0.08
N GLU A 194 -5.62 12.48 -0.70
CA GLU A 194 -6.50 13.52 -0.16
C GLU A 194 -7.70 12.94 0.58
N GLN A 195 -8.35 11.92 0.02
CA GLN A 195 -9.49 11.27 0.66
C GLN A 195 -9.06 10.54 1.93
N CYS A 196 -7.92 9.86 1.92
CA CYS A 196 -7.35 9.24 3.11
C CYS A 196 -7.10 10.26 4.22
N VAL A 197 -6.56 11.44 3.91
CA VAL A 197 -6.39 12.52 4.91
C VAL A 197 -7.73 13.05 5.43
N GLN A 198 -8.73 13.20 4.55
CA GLN A 198 -10.08 13.63 4.92
C GLN A 198 -10.74 12.64 5.89
N TYR A 199 -10.62 11.34 5.62
CA TYR A 199 -11.15 10.28 6.47
C TYR A 199 -10.26 9.97 7.70
N GLY A 200 -9.07 10.58 7.81
CA GLY A 200 -8.14 10.32 8.92
C GLY A 200 -7.37 9.01 8.80
N LEU A 201 -7.36 8.38 7.63
CA LEU A 201 -6.57 7.19 7.32
C LEU A 201 -5.12 7.54 6.94
N ALA A 202 -4.87 8.80 6.59
CA ALA A 202 -3.52 9.36 6.41
C ALA A 202 -3.37 10.69 7.15
N ASP A 203 -2.13 11.05 7.48
CA ASP A 203 -1.80 12.27 8.22
C ASP A 203 -1.19 13.34 7.31
N GLU A 204 -0.40 12.94 6.30
CA GLU A 204 0.33 13.86 5.42
C GLU A 204 0.33 13.37 3.97
N ILE A 205 0.38 14.32 3.03
CA ILE A 205 0.61 14.04 1.62
C ILE A 205 2.03 14.50 1.24
N ALA A 206 2.94 13.53 1.03
CA ALA A 206 4.29 13.80 0.54
C ALA A 206 4.19 14.49 -0.83
N SER A 207 4.80 15.68 -0.97
CA SER A 207 4.77 16.66 -2.09
C SER A 207 3.90 17.91 -1.90
N LYS A 208 2.93 17.94 -0.97
CA LYS A 208 2.24 19.21 -0.64
C LYS A 208 3.12 20.18 0.14
N GLU A 209 4.17 19.69 0.78
CA GLU A 209 5.11 20.50 1.56
C GLU A 209 6.35 20.98 0.78
N ASP A 210 6.45 20.72 -0.54
CA ASP A 210 7.51 21.31 -1.36
C ASP A 210 7.03 22.63 -1.99
N PRO A 211 7.55 23.80 -1.56
CA PRO A 211 7.17 25.11 -2.11
C PRO A 211 7.33 25.18 -3.63
N ALA A 212 8.23 24.40 -4.21
CA ALA A 212 8.44 24.34 -5.66
C ALA A 212 7.26 23.67 -6.40
N THR A 213 6.62 22.68 -5.78
CA THR A 213 5.46 21.96 -6.33
C THR A 213 4.20 22.83 -6.27
N GLU A 214 4.05 23.60 -5.20
CA GLU A 214 2.95 24.55 -5.04
C GLU A 214 3.06 25.70 -6.05
N ALA A 215 4.27 26.24 -6.27
CA ALA A 215 4.54 27.21 -7.32
C ALA A 215 4.29 26.66 -8.73
N ALA A 216 4.70 25.41 -9.01
CA ALA A 216 4.47 24.77 -10.30
C ALA A 216 2.97 24.57 -10.60
N ASN A 217 2.18 24.18 -9.60
CA ASN A 217 0.74 24.02 -9.73
C ASN A 217 0.02 25.36 -9.93
N GLN A 218 0.43 26.41 -9.21
CA GLN A 218 -0.09 27.76 -9.42
C GLN A 218 0.25 28.31 -10.82
N HIS A 219 1.47 28.05 -11.31
CA HIS A 219 1.89 28.43 -12.65
C HIS A 219 1.10 27.67 -13.73
N LEU A 220 0.82 26.39 -13.53
CA LEU A 220 0.00 25.59 -14.45
C LEU A 220 -1.44 26.12 -14.50
N GLU A 221 -2.04 26.47 -13.37
CA GLU A 221 -3.39 27.02 -13.36
C GLU A 221 -3.48 28.42 -13.94
N GLN A 222 -2.48 29.28 -13.69
CA GLN A 222 -2.37 30.57 -14.37
C GLN A 222 -2.21 30.39 -15.88
N ALA A 223 -1.41 29.42 -16.33
CA ALA A 223 -1.25 29.12 -17.76
C ALA A 223 -2.56 28.61 -18.39
N LYS A 224 -3.32 27.73 -17.71
CA LYS A 224 -4.64 27.28 -18.17
C LYS A 224 -5.63 28.43 -18.25
N GLN A 225 -5.69 29.29 -17.24
CA GLN A 225 -6.57 30.47 -17.24
C GLN A 225 -6.20 31.48 -18.33
N THR A 226 -4.91 31.72 -18.54
CA THR A 226 -4.39 32.60 -19.60
C THR A 226 -4.70 32.04 -20.98
N MET A 227 -4.51 30.73 -21.17
CA MET A 227 -4.87 30.03 -22.41
C MET A 227 -6.38 30.08 -22.65
N MET A 228 -7.21 29.81 -21.64
CA MET A 228 -8.67 29.90 -21.76
C MET A 228 -9.16 31.33 -22.03
N ALA A 229 -8.51 32.33 -21.44
CA ALA A 229 -8.78 33.73 -21.74
C ALA A 229 -8.33 34.13 -23.16
N PHE A 230 -7.21 33.59 -23.64
CA PHE A 230 -6.72 33.78 -25.01
C PHE A 230 -7.61 33.10 -26.06
N LEU A 231 -8.23 31.97 -25.69
CA LEU A 231 -9.17 31.23 -26.53
C LEU A 231 -10.59 31.81 -26.49
N ARG A 232 -10.97 32.58 -25.46
CA ARG A 232 -12.24 33.31 -25.43
C ARG A 232 -12.30 34.31 -26.58
N GLY A 233 -13.26 34.11 -27.47
CA GLY A 233 -13.53 35.02 -28.60
C GLY A 233 -12.71 34.73 -29.86
N LYS A 234 -11.85 33.69 -29.87
CA LYS A 234 -11.23 33.20 -31.11
C LYS A 234 -12.06 32.06 -31.68
N ALA A 235 -12.40 32.16 -32.96
CA ALA A 235 -13.02 31.06 -33.67
C ALA A 235 -12.11 29.82 -33.56
N ILE A 236 -12.66 28.73 -33.05
CA ILE A 236 -11.99 27.42 -33.08
C ILE A 236 -11.64 27.17 -34.54
N PRO A 237 -10.37 26.91 -34.90
CA PRO A 237 -9.99 26.68 -36.28
C PRO A 237 -10.84 25.53 -36.82
N GLU A 238 -11.69 25.82 -37.79
CA GLU A 238 -12.50 24.81 -38.44
C GLU A 238 -11.57 23.81 -39.12
N VAL A 239 -11.86 22.52 -38.94
CA VAL A 239 -11.13 21.45 -39.61
C VAL A 239 -11.21 21.74 -41.12
N PRO A 240 -10.07 21.92 -41.82
CA PRO A 240 -10.09 22.20 -43.26
C PRO A 240 -10.96 21.17 -43.97
N LYS A 241 -11.81 21.59 -44.91
CA LYS A 241 -12.84 20.72 -45.53
C LYS A 241 -12.30 19.39 -46.09
N GLN A 242 -11.04 19.38 -46.54
CA GLN A 242 -10.32 18.18 -46.99
C GLN A 242 -10.08 17.11 -45.90
N PHE A 243 -10.11 17.51 -44.63
CA PHE A 243 -9.96 16.64 -43.46
C PHE A 243 -11.27 16.41 -42.71
N ALA A 244 -12.38 17.04 -43.12
CA ALA A 244 -13.68 16.90 -42.44
C ALA A 244 -14.23 15.46 -42.51
N ALA A 245 -13.84 14.68 -43.51
CA ALA A 245 -14.19 13.26 -43.65
C ALA A 245 -13.18 12.31 -42.97
N GLN A 246 -12.03 12.83 -42.49
CA GLN A 246 -11.03 12.02 -41.82
C GLN A 246 -11.38 11.88 -40.35
N LYS A 247 -11.64 10.63 -39.93
CA LYS A 247 -11.78 10.31 -38.52
C LYS A 247 -10.54 10.74 -37.76
N THR A 248 -10.73 11.52 -36.71
CA THR A 248 -9.70 11.87 -35.75
C THR A 248 -9.11 10.60 -35.12
N ASN A 249 -7.92 10.69 -34.54
CA ASN A 249 -7.33 9.55 -33.83
C ASN A 249 -8.23 9.07 -32.69
N ALA A 250 -8.94 10.00 -32.03
CA ALA A 250 -9.96 9.68 -31.03
C ALA A 250 -11.14 8.90 -31.63
N GLU A 251 -11.68 9.30 -32.78
CA GLU A 251 -12.78 8.58 -33.43
C GLU A 251 -12.34 7.22 -34.00
N LYS A 252 -11.10 7.10 -34.48
CA LYS A 252 -10.50 5.82 -34.88
C LYS A 252 -10.36 4.88 -33.68
N LEU A 253 -9.88 5.38 -32.54
CA LEU A 253 -9.81 4.66 -31.27
C LEU A 253 -11.21 4.20 -30.82
N MET A 254 -12.19 5.10 -30.76
CA MET A 254 -13.57 4.77 -30.36
C MET A 254 -14.25 3.76 -31.30
N THR A 255 -13.93 3.81 -32.60
CA THR A 255 -14.42 2.82 -33.58
C THR A 255 -13.77 1.45 -33.36
N ALA A 256 -12.49 1.40 -32.96
CA ALA A 256 -11.79 0.16 -32.63
C ALA A 256 -12.34 -0.49 -31.36
N PHE A 257 -12.65 0.31 -30.33
CA PHE A 257 -13.30 -0.18 -29.11
C PHE A 257 -14.72 -0.73 -29.39
N ARG A 258 -15.51 -0.06 -30.25
CA ARG A 258 -16.83 -0.56 -30.67
C ARG A 258 -16.79 -1.84 -31.49
N LYS A 259 -15.72 -2.09 -32.25
CA LYS A 259 -15.56 -3.35 -33.02
C LYS A 259 -15.12 -4.53 -32.15
N ASN A 260 -14.45 -4.27 -31.02
CA ASN A 260 -14.02 -5.32 -30.09
C ASN A 260 -15.06 -5.62 -28.99
N GLY A 261 -16.04 -4.73 -28.76
CA GLY A 261 -17.15 -4.96 -27.81
C GLY A 261 -18.37 -5.68 -28.40
N GLY A 262 -18.21 -6.43 -29.50
CA GLY A 262 -19.30 -7.09 -30.23
C GLY A 262 -19.03 -8.55 -30.62
N LYS A 263 -18.14 -9.22 -29.88
CA LYS A 263 -18.03 -10.67 -29.81
C LYS A 263 -17.78 -11.07 -28.35
N GLU A 264 -18.79 -10.85 -27.53
CA GLU A 264 -19.52 -11.85 -26.73
C GLU A 264 -20.61 -11.12 -25.94
#